data_AF-D2JW42-F1
#
_entry.id   AF-D2JW42-F1
#
_cell.length_a   1.000
_cell.length_b   1.000
_cell.length_c   1.000
_cell.angle_alpha   90.00
_cell.angle_beta   90.00
_cell.angle_gamma   90.00
#
_symmetry.space_group_name_H-M   'P 1'
#
loop_
_entity.id
_entity.type
_entity.pdbx_description
1 polymer ?
#
loop_
_entity_poly.entity_id
_entity_poly.type
_entity_poly.pdbx_seq_one_letter_code
_entity_poly.pdbx_strand_id
1 'polypeptide(L)' 'RALAEEVVKLCEEPNDFTFSYEEDLSIEEKINAIATKVYRADGIQFTPAAKKEVERLTALGFDKMPV' A
#
# COMPACT_ATOMS: atom_id res chain seq x y z
N ARG A 1 13.45 9.44 29.65
CA ARG A 1 14.85 9.20 29.23
C ARG A 1 14.93 7.92 28.42
N ALA A 2 14.51 6.78 28.97
CA ALA A 2 14.46 5.47 28.27
C ALA A 2 13.94 5.49 26.81
N LEU A 3 12.78 6.11 26.52
CA LEU A 3 12.27 6.18 25.14
C LEU A 3 13.20 6.95 24.19
N ALA A 4 13.76 8.07 24.64
CA ALA A 4 14.62 8.90 23.79
C ALA A 4 15.97 8.21 23.51
N GLU A 5 16.54 7.56 24.53
CA GLU A 5 17.78 6.78 24.40
C GLU A 5 17.58 5.58 23.44
N GLU A 6 16.46 4.87 23.55
CA GLU A 6 16.18 3.73 22.65
C GLU A 6 15.89 4.17 21.22
N VAL A 7 15.16 5.27 21.00
CA VAL A 7 14.93 5.80 19.64
C VAL A 7 16.25 6.20 18.97
N VAL A 8 17.14 6.90 19.68
CA VAL A 8 18.46 7.28 19.13
C VAL A 8 19.27 6.05 18.75
N LYS A 9 19.30 5.03 19.63
CA LYS A 9 19.97 3.76 19.36
C LYS A 9 19.41 3.06 18.11
N LEU A 10 18.08 2.96 17.96
CA LEU A 10 17.45 2.33 16.79
C LEU A 10 17.74 3.09 15.49
N CYS A 11 17.96 4.41 15.54
CA CYS A 11 18.37 5.18 14.36
C CYS A 11 19.79 4.86 13.86
N GLU A 12 20.64 4.26 14.70
CA GLU A 12 22.00 3.83 14.33
C GLU A 12 22.04 2.43 13.72
N GLU A 13 20.95 1.66 13.84
CA GLU A 13 20.82 0.31 13.28
C GLU A 13 20.43 0.36 11.78
N PRO A 14 20.90 -0.60 10.96
CA PRO A 14 20.46 -0.71 9.58
C PRO A 14 18.96 -1.07 9.52
N ASN A 15 18.26 -0.53 8.52
CA ASN A 15 16.87 -0.87 8.24
C ASN A 15 16.69 -1.33 6.79
N ASP A 16 15.65 -2.13 6.56
CA ASP A 16 15.25 -2.63 5.24
C ASP A 16 13.87 -2.09 4.88
N PHE A 17 13.81 -0.78 4.65
CA PHE A 17 12.56 -0.09 4.33
C PHE A 17 12.01 -0.55 2.97
N THR A 18 10.75 -0.96 2.96
CA THR A 18 10.01 -1.33 1.74
C THR A 18 8.63 -0.70 1.75
N PHE A 19 8.12 -0.38 0.55
CA PHE A 19 6.73 0.04 0.40
C PHE A 19 5.78 -1.16 0.51
N SER A 20 4.52 -0.89 0.85
CA SER A 20 3.51 -1.96 0.94
C SER A 20 3.22 -2.63 -0.41
N TYR A 21 3.52 -1.97 -1.53
CA TYR A 21 3.31 -2.43 -2.90
C TYR A 21 4.27 -1.73 -3.87
N GLU A 22 4.45 -2.31 -5.06
CA GLU A 22 5.18 -1.70 -6.18
C GLU A 22 4.25 -0.79 -7.01
N GLU A 23 4.80 0.29 -7.59
CA GLU A 23 4.04 1.27 -8.38
C GLU A 23 3.39 0.65 -9.63
N ASP A 24 3.99 -0.41 -10.16
CA ASP A 24 3.57 -1.03 -11.41
C ASP A 24 2.37 -1.95 -11.31
N LEU A 25 1.94 -2.29 -10.09
CA LEU A 25 0.75 -3.11 -9.85
C LEU A 25 -0.53 -2.41 -10.33
N SER A 26 -1.54 -3.21 -10.66
CA SER A 26 -2.87 -2.69 -10.94
C SER A 26 -3.47 -2.00 -9.71
N ILE A 27 -4.44 -1.10 -9.93
CA ILE A 27 -5.17 -0.43 -8.84
C ILE A 27 -5.79 -1.46 -7.87
N GLU A 28 -6.31 -2.57 -8.39
CA GLU A 28 -6.87 -3.67 -7.60
C GLU A 28 -5.81 -4.33 -6.70
N GLU A 29 -4.65 -4.67 -7.25
CA GLU A 29 -3.55 -5.28 -6.50
C GLU A 29 -2.98 -4.33 -5.43
N LYS A 30 -2.90 -3.03 -5.72
CA LYS A 30 -2.47 -2.01 -4.74
C LYS A 30 -3.42 -1.96 -3.54
N ILE A 31 -4.73 -1.87 -3.79
CA ILE A 31 -5.75 -1.86 -2.73
C ILE A 31 -5.69 -3.18 -1.93
N ASN A 32 -5.53 -4.32 -2.63
CA ASN A 32 -5.43 -5.62 -1.97
C ASN A 32 -4.17 -5.76 -1.11
N ALA A 33 -3.03 -5.21 -1.56
CA ALA A 33 -1.79 -5.21 -0.79
C ALA A 33 -1.94 -4.43 0.53
N ILE A 34 -2.58 -3.26 0.50
CA ILE A 34 -2.88 -2.49 1.73
C ILE A 34 -3.80 -3.31 2.64
N ALA A 35 -4.90 -3.84 2.10
CA ALA A 35 -5.89 -4.58 2.87
C ALA A 35 -5.29 -5.80 3.58
N THR A 36 -4.49 -6.59 2.87
CA THR A 36 -3.93 -7.85 3.38
C THR A 36 -2.69 -7.63 4.25
N LYS A 37 -1.77 -6.71 3.89
CA LYS A 37 -0.51 -6.51 4.62
C LYS A 37 -0.66 -5.57 5.82
N VAL A 38 -1.45 -4.50 5.68
CA VAL A 38 -1.58 -3.45 6.71
C VAL A 38 -2.79 -3.71 7.60
N TYR A 39 -3.96 -3.93 6.99
CA TYR A 39 -5.21 -4.13 7.74
C TYR A 39 -5.51 -5.58 8.11
N ARG A 40 -4.72 -6.54 7.59
CA ARG A 40 -4.87 -7.98 7.85
C ARG A 40 -6.24 -8.54 7.46
N ALA A 41 -6.83 -8.01 6.39
CA ALA A 41 -8.02 -8.57 5.76
C ALA A 41 -7.66 -9.81 4.93
N ASP A 42 -8.64 -10.69 4.68
CA ASP A 42 -8.47 -11.84 3.79
C ASP A 42 -8.32 -11.44 2.32
N GLY A 43 -8.83 -10.26 1.95
CA GLY A 43 -8.76 -9.71 0.60
C GLY A 43 -9.75 -8.56 0.42
N ILE A 44 -10.06 -8.24 -0.83
CA ILE A 44 -10.97 -7.14 -1.18
C ILE A 44 -12.09 -7.62 -2.09
N GLN A 45 -13.20 -6.88 -2.06
CA GLN A 45 -14.31 -7.06 -2.99
C GLN A 45 -14.81 -5.70 -3.46
N PHE A 46 -14.86 -5.52 -4.78
CA PHE A 46 -15.40 -4.29 -5.36
C PHE A 46 -16.91 -4.39 -5.55
N THR A 47 -17.58 -3.27 -5.29
CA THR A 47 -18.93 -3.06 -5.84
C THR A 47 -18.85 -2.91 -7.36
N PRO A 48 -19.95 -3.15 -8.10
CA PRO A 48 -19.95 -2.96 -9.56
C PRO A 48 -19.56 -1.54 -10.00
N ALA A 49 -19.97 -0.52 -9.22
CA ALA A 49 -19.62 0.87 -9.49
C ALA A 49 -18.12 1.13 -9.30
N ALA A 50 -17.52 0.60 -8.24
CA ALA A 50 -16.09 0.74 -7.99
C ALA A 50 -15.25 0.05 -9.07
N LYS A 51 -15.65 -1.15 -9.50
CA LYS A 51 -14.96 -1.87 -10.58
C LYS A 51 -14.95 -1.07 -11.89
N LYS A 52 -16.10 -0.49 -12.26
CA LYS A 52 -16.21 0.38 -13.45
C LYS A 52 -15.30 1.61 -13.35
N GLU A 53 -15.17 2.18 -12.16
CA GLU A 53 -14.32 3.35 -11.95
C GLU A 53 -12.83 2.99 -12.03
N VAL A 54 -12.42 1.84 -11.47
CA VAL A 54 -11.06 1.32 -11.61
C VAL A 54 -10.70 1.13 -13.09
N GLU A 55 -11.58 0.49 -13.86
CA GLU A 55 -11.39 0.31 -15.31
C GLU A 55 -11.24 1.64 -16.04
N ARG A 56 -12.06 2.65 -15.68
CA ARG A 56 -11.99 4.00 -16.25
C ARG A 56 -10.67 4.69 -15.92
N LEU A 57 -10.21 4.62 -14.68
CA LEU A 57 -8.96 5.25 -14.24
C LEU A 57 -7.74 4.61 -14.91
N THR A 58 -7.73 3.28 -15.04
CA THR A 58 -6.71 2.56 -15.79
C THR A 58 -6.69 2.97 -17.26
N ALA A 59 -7.86 3.08 -17.91
CA ALA A 59 -7.94 3.52 -19.30
C ALA A 59 -7.44 4.96 -19.54
N LEU A 60 -7.50 5.80 -18.51
CA LEU A 60 -6.97 7.17 -18.53
C LEU A 60 -5.48 7.26 -18.18
N GLY A 61 -4.83 6.13 -17.86
CA GLY A 61 -3.41 6.07 -17.51
C GLY A 61 -3.10 6.50 -16.07
N PHE A 62 -4.09 6.45 -15.16
CA PHE A 62 -3.90 6.77 -13.74
C PHE A 62 -3.55 5.55 -12.87
N ASP A 63 -3.39 4.37 -13.47
CA ASP A 63 -3.10 3.12 -12.76
C ASP A 63 -1.76 3.13 -12.03
N LYS A 64 -0.82 3.99 -12.43
CA LYS A 64 0.49 4.15 -11.76
C LYS A 64 0.49 5.10 -10.57
N MET A 65 -0.63 5.78 -10.29
CA MET A 65 -0.74 6.58 -9.07
C MET A 65 -0.75 5.68 -7.82
N PRO A 66 -0.24 6.17 -6.67
CA PRO A 66 -0.42 5.50 -5.39
C PRO A 66 -1.89 5.55 -4.95
N VAL A 67 -2.25 4.58 -4.13
CA VAL A 67 -3.55 4.42 -3.45
C VAL A 67 -3.41 4.82 -1.99
#